data_AF-A0A7J4RLX3-F1
#
_entry.id   AF-A0A7J4RLX3-F1
#
_cell.length_a   1.000
_cell.length_b   1.000
_cell.length_c   1.000
_cell.angle_alpha   90.00
_cell.angle_beta   90.00
_cell.angle_gamma   90.00
#
_symmetry.space_group_name_H-M   'P 1'
#
loop_
_entity.id
_entity.type
_entity.pdbx_description
1 polymer ?
#
loop_
_entity_poly.entity_id
_entity_poly.type
_entity_poly.pdbx_seq_one_letter_code
_entity_poly.pdbx_strand_id
1 'polypeptide(L)'
;MTSSVDDLRATVEEYRSKGLNTQQIADEMSLSQTTIKWLSSGGVGSDDRPDDIRVGWRSIAVKAGRIEAISYVFCDILEEEIGDDVDTIVGISINGIAFAQAIGGQMDLDLAVSRSISEDGGGHISEVFADVEGKKCVVVDDVLSGGTTMAKTVNNLRA
;
A
#
# COMPACT_ATOMS: atom_id res chain seq x y z
N MET A 1 -7.49 -1.95 -22.57
CA MET A 1 -8.34 -0.77 -22.84
C MET A 1 -7.67 0.39 -22.13
N THR A 2 -7.10 1.34 -22.88
CA THR A 2 -6.52 2.55 -22.29
C THR A 2 -7.69 3.47 -21.94
N SER A 3 -7.95 3.68 -20.65
CA SER A 3 -8.97 4.63 -20.20
C SER A 3 -8.59 6.03 -20.68
N SER A 4 -9.56 6.76 -21.22
CA SER A 4 -9.36 8.18 -21.53
C SER A 4 -9.23 8.98 -20.23
N VAL A 5 -8.70 10.20 -20.32
CA VAL A 5 -8.65 11.11 -19.16
C VAL A 5 -10.07 11.38 -18.63
N ASP A 6 -11.06 11.47 -19.50
CA ASP A 6 -12.46 11.68 -19.12
C ASP A 6 -13.02 10.48 -18.36
N ASP A 7 -12.68 9.25 -18.77
CA ASP A 7 -13.07 8.03 -18.04
C ASP A 7 -12.46 8.01 -16.63
N LEU A 8 -11.21 8.45 -16.49
CA LEU A 8 -10.54 8.56 -15.19
C LEU A 8 -11.21 9.62 -14.31
N ARG A 9 -11.60 10.76 -14.88
CA ARG A 9 -12.34 11.81 -14.15
C ARG A 9 -13.69 11.31 -13.65
N ALA A 10 -14.46 10.64 -14.52
CA ALA A 10 -15.73 10.03 -14.14
C ALA A 10 -15.57 9.01 -13.00
N THR A 11 -14.50 8.21 -13.05
CA THR A 11 -14.18 7.25 -11.98
C THR A 11 -13.85 7.95 -10.65
N VAL A 12 -13.07 9.04 -10.69
CA VAL A 12 -12.77 9.85 -9.49
C VAL A 12 -14.05 10.45 -8.89
N GLU A 13 -14.94 11.00 -9.72
CA GLU A 13 -16.24 11.53 -9.26
C GLU A 13 -17.13 10.44 -8.65
N GLU A 14 -17.16 9.24 -9.25
CA GLU A 14 -17.88 8.10 -8.70
C GLU A 14 -17.38 7.74 -7.29
N TYR A 15 -16.06 7.61 -7.10
CA TYR A 15 -15.51 7.29 -5.77
C TYR A 15 -15.72 8.43 -4.76
N ARG A 16 -15.67 9.69 -5.19
CA ARG A 16 -16.04 10.82 -4.33
C ARG A 16 -17.49 10.74 -3.88
N SER A 17 -18.41 10.38 -4.78
CA SER A 17 -19.83 10.22 -4.42
C SER A 17 -20.06 9.09 -3.42
N LYS A 18 -19.16 8.09 -3.38
CA LYS A 18 -19.13 7.01 -2.38
C LYS A 18 -18.45 7.41 -1.06
N GLY A 19 -17.97 8.64 -0.94
CA GLY A 19 -17.38 9.18 0.29
C GLY A 19 -15.87 8.91 0.46
N LEU A 20 -15.18 8.43 -0.58
CA LEU A 20 -13.74 8.18 -0.49
C LEU A 20 -12.96 9.50 -0.49
N ASN A 21 -11.91 9.56 0.32
CA ASN A 21 -10.95 10.67 0.33
C ASN A 21 -9.90 10.52 -0.79
N THR A 22 -9.07 11.54 -1.00
CA THR A 22 -8.07 11.56 -2.09
C THR A 22 -7.11 10.36 -2.04
N GLN A 23 -6.66 9.97 -0.85
CA GLN A 23 -5.77 8.84 -0.65
C GLN A 23 -6.47 7.52 -1.01
N GLN A 24 -7.67 7.30 -0.50
CA GLN A 24 -8.44 6.08 -0.79
C GLN A 24 -8.73 5.92 -2.28
N ILE A 25 -9.00 7.02 -2.98
CA ILE A 25 -9.18 7.03 -4.44
C ILE A 25 -7.86 6.70 -5.16
N ALA A 26 -6.75 7.28 -4.70
CA ALA A 26 -5.42 7.00 -5.24
C ALA A 26 -5.06 5.51 -5.12
N ASP A 27 -5.33 4.92 -3.95
CA ASP A 27 -5.10 3.50 -3.68
C ASP A 27 -5.95 2.60 -4.59
N GLU A 28 -7.25 2.89 -4.71
CA GLU A 28 -8.18 2.09 -5.52
C GLU A 28 -7.90 2.20 -7.03
N MET A 29 -7.53 3.38 -7.51
CA MET A 29 -7.18 3.60 -8.93
C MET A 29 -5.74 3.19 -9.25
N SER A 30 -4.91 2.95 -8.24
CA SER A 30 -3.46 2.74 -8.34
C SER A 30 -2.77 3.90 -9.07
N LEU A 31 -3.10 5.13 -8.68
CA LEU A 31 -2.55 6.38 -9.20
C LEU A 31 -2.02 7.24 -8.06
N SER A 32 -1.14 8.18 -8.34
CA SER A 32 -0.66 9.12 -7.33
C SER A 32 -1.78 10.07 -6.85
N GLN A 33 -1.69 10.52 -5.60
CA GLN A 33 -2.59 11.54 -5.07
C GLN A 33 -2.55 12.85 -5.89
N THR A 34 -1.38 13.20 -6.45
CA THR A 34 -1.20 14.36 -7.34
C THR A 34 -2.08 14.21 -8.58
N THR A 35 -2.08 13.03 -9.21
CA THR A 35 -2.95 12.72 -10.34
C THR A 35 -4.42 12.77 -9.96
N ILE A 36 -4.81 12.24 -8.80
CA ILE A 36 -6.21 12.34 -8.32
C ILE A 36 -6.62 13.80 -8.11
N LYS A 37 -5.75 14.64 -7.53
CA LYS A 37 -5.99 16.08 -7.36
C LYS A 37 -6.16 16.79 -8.71
N TRP A 38 -5.30 16.47 -9.68
CA TRP A 38 -5.37 17.01 -11.05
C TRP A 38 -6.63 16.58 -11.81
N LEU A 39 -7.02 15.29 -11.69
CA LEU A 39 -8.27 14.78 -12.27
C LEU A 39 -9.48 15.48 -11.64
N SER A 40 -9.45 15.73 -10.33
CA SER A 40 -10.54 16.39 -9.59
C SER A 40 -10.67 17.89 -9.92
N SER A 41 -9.57 18.59 -10.22
CA SER A 41 -9.59 20.03 -10.54
C SER A 41 -9.96 20.34 -11.99
N GLY A 42 -10.21 19.31 -12.80
CA GLY A 42 -10.46 19.47 -14.23
C GLY A 42 -9.23 19.94 -15.03
N GLY A 43 -8.03 19.94 -14.43
CA GLY A 43 -6.81 20.50 -15.01
C GLY A 43 -6.71 22.03 -14.89
N VAL A 44 -7.61 22.68 -14.15
CA VAL A 44 -7.57 24.13 -13.95
C VAL A 44 -6.42 24.49 -13.00
N GLY A 45 -5.42 25.23 -13.49
CA GLY A 45 -4.30 25.76 -12.70
C GLY A 45 -2.93 25.12 -12.93
N SER A 46 -2.81 24.12 -13.81
CA SER A 46 -1.50 23.57 -14.24
C SER A 46 -1.59 23.13 -15.70
N ASP A 47 -0.84 23.78 -16.60
CA ASP A 47 -0.77 23.40 -18.02
C ASP A 47 -0.11 22.03 -18.23
N ASP A 48 0.69 21.56 -17.27
CA ASP A 48 1.37 20.27 -17.36
C ASP A 48 0.58 19.17 -16.66
N ARG A 49 0.21 18.16 -17.44
CA ARG A 49 -0.33 16.89 -16.94
C ARG A 49 0.73 16.21 -16.06
N PRO A 50 0.38 15.70 -14.86
CA PRO A 50 1.33 14.96 -14.04
C PRO A 50 1.77 13.67 -14.75
N ASP A 51 3.07 13.41 -14.71
CA ASP A 51 3.64 12.13 -15.09
C ASP A 51 3.32 11.10 -14.01
N ASP A 52 2.62 10.03 -14.40
CA ASP A 52 2.21 8.99 -13.47
C ASP A 52 2.23 7.61 -14.11
N ILE A 53 2.53 6.60 -13.30
CA ILE A 53 2.61 5.21 -13.71
C ILE A 53 1.60 4.42 -12.88
N ARG A 54 0.62 3.85 -13.58
CA ARG A 54 -0.32 2.91 -12.96
C ARG A 54 0.27 1.50 -12.96
N VAL A 55 0.48 0.94 -11.77
CA VAL A 55 0.91 -0.46 -11.64
C VAL A 55 -0.32 -1.37 -11.51
N GLY A 56 -0.52 -2.22 -12.52
CA GLY A 56 -1.69 -3.09 -12.60
C GLY A 56 -1.57 -4.37 -11.78
N TRP A 57 -1.75 -4.30 -10.46
CA TRP A 57 -1.64 -5.48 -9.57
C TRP A 57 -2.83 -6.42 -9.58
N ARG A 58 -3.94 -6.06 -10.22
CA ARG A 58 -5.15 -6.90 -10.26
C ARG A 58 -4.86 -8.30 -10.80
N SER A 59 -3.95 -8.44 -11.75
CA SER A 59 -3.53 -9.75 -12.27
C SER A 59 -2.96 -10.66 -11.18
N ILE A 60 -2.38 -10.10 -10.12
CA ILE A 60 -1.85 -10.85 -8.98
C ILE A 60 -2.91 -10.93 -7.87
N ALA A 61 -3.47 -9.79 -7.48
CA ALA A 61 -4.34 -9.64 -6.32
C ALA A 61 -5.65 -10.47 -6.37
N VAL A 62 -6.15 -10.82 -7.56
CA VAL A 62 -7.42 -11.59 -7.70
C VAL A 62 -7.27 -13.10 -7.51
N LYS A 63 -6.05 -13.61 -7.32
CA LYS A 63 -5.79 -15.04 -7.11
C LYS A 63 -4.85 -15.23 -5.92
N ALA A 64 -5.38 -15.77 -4.82
CA ALA A 64 -4.60 -16.07 -3.62
C ALA A 64 -3.32 -16.87 -3.92
N GLY A 65 -3.39 -17.90 -4.77
CA GLY A 65 -2.21 -18.68 -5.15
C GLY A 65 -1.10 -17.89 -5.86
N ARG A 66 -1.41 -16.73 -6.47
CA ARG A 66 -0.39 -15.83 -7.04
C ARG A 66 0.26 -14.96 -5.97
N ILE A 67 -0.51 -14.53 -4.98
CA ILE A 67 0.01 -13.84 -3.80
C ILE A 67 0.97 -14.78 -3.06
N GLU A 68 0.54 -16.01 -2.78
CA GLU A 68 1.38 -17.04 -2.15
C GLU A 68 2.68 -17.30 -2.92
N ALA A 69 2.58 -17.47 -4.25
CA ALA A 69 3.76 -17.69 -5.10
C ALA A 69 4.78 -16.55 -5.04
N ILE A 70 4.32 -15.30 -4.96
CA ILE A 70 5.20 -14.13 -4.81
C ILE A 70 5.73 -14.04 -3.38
N SER A 71 4.92 -14.36 -2.38
CA SER A 71 5.36 -14.39 -0.99
C SER A 71 6.47 -15.40 -0.76
N TYR A 72 6.54 -16.52 -1.48
CA TYR A 72 7.71 -17.40 -1.43
C TYR A 72 9.01 -16.70 -1.86
N VAL A 73 8.94 -15.82 -2.87
CA VAL A 73 10.09 -15.01 -3.29
C VAL A 73 10.44 -13.97 -2.22
N PHE A 74 9.44 -13.38 -1.56
CA PHE A 74 9.71 -12.48 -0.42
C PHE A 74 10.36 -13.22 0.74
N CYS A 75 9.90 -14.42 1.11
CA CYS A 75 10.50 -15.20 2.19
C CYS A 75 11.95 -15.56 1.88
N ASP A 76 12.25 -16.00 0.65
CA ASP A 76 13.61 -16.30 0.19
C ASP A 76 14.55 -15.09 0.34
N ILE A 77 14.10 -13.89 -0.07
CA ILE A 77 14.86 -12.64 0.10
C ILE A 77 15.03 -12.28 1.58
N LEU A 78 14.00 -12.46 2.41
CA LEU A 78 14.09 -12.16 3.84
C LEU A 78 15.08 -13.11 4.54
N GLU A 79 15.03 -14.40 4.23
CA GLU A 79 16.00 -15.37 4.73
C GLU A 79 17.44 -15.02 4.31
N GLU A 80 17.65 -14.55 3.07
CA GLU A 80 18.97 -14.12 2.58
C GLU A 80 19.48 -12.86 3.32
N GLU A 81 18.64 -11.85 3.47
CA GLU A 81 19.06 -10.53 3.95
C GLU A 81 19.12 -10.41 5.48
N ILE A 82 18.22 -11.09 6.19
CA ILE A 82 18.07 -10.97 7.65
C ILE A 82 18.02 -12.32 8.39
N GLY A 83 17.93 -13.45 7.70
CA GLY A 83 17.80 -14.77 8.31
C GLY A 83 16.57 -14.88 9.22
N ASP A 84 16.70 -15.61 10.32
CA ASP A 84 15.64 -15.77 11.32
C ASP A 84 15.51 -14.57 12.27
N ASP A 85 16.14 -13.43 11.97
CA ASP A 85 16.20 -12.26 12.84
C ASP A 85 14.99 -11.31 12.68
N VAL A 86 13.80 -11.89 12.65
CA VAL A 86 12.52 -11.18 12.49
C VAL A 86 11.45 -11.81 13.38
N ASP A 87 10.71 -10.97 14.09
CA ASP A 87 9.61 -11.40 14.95
C ASP A 87 8.24 -11.14 14.30
N THR A 88 8.12 -10.09 13.48
CA THR A 88 6.83 -9.58 13.01
C THR A 88 6.87 -9.06 11.58
N ILE A 89 5.87 -9.44 10.79
CA ILE A 89 5.61 -8.87 9.47
C ILE A 89 4.49 -7.82 9.58
N VAL A 90 4.76 -6.61 9.12
CA VAL A 90 3.86 -5.45 9.18
C VAL A 90 3.32 -5.17 7.79
N GLY A 91 2.05 -5.48 7.56
CA GLY A 91 1.36 -5.14 6.31
C GLY A 91 0.87 -3.70 6.30
N ILE A 92 1.26 -2.92 5.30
CA ILE A 92 0.66 -1.60 5.06
C ILE A 92 -0.74 -1.81 4.47
N SER A 93 -1.74 -1.22 5.13
CA SER A 93 -3.12 -1.31 4.71
C SER A 93 -3.36 -0.47 3.45
N ILE A 94 -4.13 -0.95 2.46
CA ILE A 94 -4.86 -2.23 2.46
C ILE A 94 -4.06 -3.35 1.78
N ASN A 95 -3.36 -3.04 0.68
CA ASN A 95 -2.83 -4.05 -0.23
C ASN A 95 -1.70 -4.90 0.37
N GLY A 96 -0.81 -4.27 1.13
CA GLY A 96 0.29 -4.96 1.82
C GLY A 96 -0.17 -6.03 2.81
N ILE A 97 -1.42 -5.97 3.32
CA ILE A 97 -1.96 -6.97 4.26
C ILE A 97 -1.98 -8.37 3.65
N ALA A 98 -2.33 -8.50 2.37
CA ALA A 98 -2.43 -9.81 1.72
C ALA A 98 -1.06 -10.50 1.64
N PHE A 99 -0.01 -9.73 1.32
CA PHE A 99 1.36 -10.24 1.29
C PHE A 99 1.88 -10.51 2.70
N ALA A 100 1.62 -9.62 3.66
CA ALA A 100 2.02 -9.80 5.05
C ALA A 100 1.43 -11.08 5.64
N GLN A 101 0.15 -11.37 5.39
CA GLN A 101 -0.48 -12.59 5.88
C GLN A 101 0.15 -13.84 5.26
N ALA A 102 0.41 -13.84 3.96
CA ALA A 102 1.05 -14.96 3.28
C ALA A 102 2.49 -15.19 3.76
N ILE A 103 3.30 -14.13 3.90
CA ILE A 103 4.66 -14.21 4.44
C ILE A 103 4.65 -14.72 5.88
N GLY A 104 3.82 -14.12 6.74
CA GLY A 104 3.72 -14.51 8.15
C GLY A 104 3.28 -15.97 8.32
N GLY A 105 2.40 -16.46 7.45
CA GLY A 105 2.02 -17.88 7.44
C GLY A 105 3.12 -18.84 6.97
N GLN A 106 4.01 -18.39 6.07
CA GLN A 106 5.11 -19.21 5.56
C GLN A 106 6.31 -19.24 6.51
N MET A 107 6.62 -18.12 7.17
CA MET A 107 7.75 -17.95 8.08
C MET A 107 7.38 -18.07 9.57
N ASP A 108 6.10 -18.33 9.89
CA ASP A 108 5.56 -18.40 11.26
C ASP A 108 5.83 -17.14 12.10
N LEU A 109 5.59 -15.97 11.49
CA LEU A 109 5.81 -14.65 12.10
C LEU A 109 4.50 -14.06 12.63
N ASP A 110 4.61 -13.22 13.67
CA ASP A 110 3.50 -12.38 14.10
C ASP A 110 3.05 -11.46 12.95
N LEU A 111 1.74 -11.29 12.79
CA LEU A 111 1.17 -10.35 11.82
C LEU A 111 0.75 -9.06 12.52
N ALA A 112 1.26 -7.93 12.04
CA ALA A 112 0.81 -6.59 12.40
C ALA A 112 0.28 -5.84 11.16
N VAL A 113 -0.59 -4.86 11.38
CA VAL A 113 -1.18 -4.05 10.30
C VAL A 113 -1.02 -2.57 10.59
N SER A 114 -0.34 -1.86 9.69
CA SER A 114 -0.22 -0.40 9.71
C SER A 114 -1.31 0.23 8.85
N ARG A 115 -2.11 1.12 9.43
CA ARG A 115 -3.12 1.92 8.72
C ARG A 115 -2.64 3.34 8.56
N SER A 116 -2.70 3.85 7.34
CA SER A 116 -2.54 5.28 7.09
C SER A 116 -3.87 5.99 7.38
N ILE A 117 -3.92 6.76 8.48
CA ILE A 117 -5.15 7.42 8.92
C ILE A 117 -5.36 8.77 8.20
N SER A 118 -4.32 9.45 7.70
CA SER A 118 -4.45 10.70 6.91
C SER A 118 -3.14 11.18 6.26
N GLU A 119 -3.22 12.25 5.44
CA GLU A 119 -2.05 12.96 4.89
C GLU A 119 -1.13 13.55 5.99
N ASP A 120 -1.70 13.95 7.14
CA ASP A 120 -0.99 14.65 8.23
C ASP A 120 -0.83 13.83 9.53
N GLY A 121 -1.59 12.74 9.68
CA GLY A 121 -1.50 11.83 10.83
C GLY A 121 -0.38 10.81 10.68
N GLY A 122 0.22 10.42 11.80
CA GLY A 122 1.11 9.25 11.85
C GLY A 122 0.40 7.97 11.39
N GLY A 123 1.19 6.97 10.98
CA GLY A 123 0.67 5.61 10.83
C GLY A 123 0.02 5.15 12.14
N HIS A 124 -0.89 4.20 12.07
CA HIS A 124 -1.47 3.59 13.26
C HIS A 124 -1.37 2.08 13.14
N ILE A 125 -0.74 1.47 14.14
CA ILE A 125 -0.72 0.02 14.27
C ILE A 125 -2.06 -0.43 14.86
N SER A 126 -2.72 -1.34 14.16
CA SER A 126 -4.05 -1.82 14.51
C SER A 126 -4.01 -2.68 15.79
N GLU A 127 -4.72 -2.27 16.83
CA GLU A 127 -4.81 -2.97 18.14
C GLU A 127 -5.42 -4.38 18.07
N VAL A 128 -6.01 -4.75 16.94
CA VAL A 128 -6.57 -6.10 16.68
C VAL A 128 -5.48 -7.14 16.40
N PHE A 129 -4.34 -6.70 15.85
CA PHE A 129 -3.25 -7.56 15.40
C PHE A 129 -2.10 -7.53 16.41
N ALA A 130 -1.00 -8.23 16.12
CA ALA A 130 0.15 -8.25 17.02
C ALA A 130 0.73 -6.84 17.20
N ASP A 131 1.20 -6.58 18.42
CA ASP A 131 1.99 -5.39 18.73
C ASP A 131 3.41 -5.51 18.17
N VAL A 132 4.05 -4.36 17.98
CA VAL A 132 5.38 -4.19 17.37
C VAL A 132 6.43 -3.67 18.36
N GLU A 133 6.03 -3.29 19.58
CA GLU A 133 6.96 -2.76 20.58
C GLU A 133 8.06 -3.78 20.95
N GLY A 134 9.32 -3.36 20.82
CA GLY A 134 10.48 -4.19 21.14
C GLY A 134 10.78 -5.32 20.15
N LYS A 135 10.05 -5.41 19.03
CA LYS A 135 10.17 -6.48 18.04
C LYS A 135 10.96 -6.07 16.81
N LYS A 136 11.62 -7.04 16.20
CA LYS A 136 12.24 -6.90 14.88
C LYS A 136 11.17 -7.05 13.82
N CYS A 137 10.89 -5.95 13.12
CA CYS A 137 9.78 -5.85 12.20
C CYS A 137 10.26 -5.72 10.75
N VAL A 138 9.61 -6.45 9.85
CA VAL A 138 9.68 -6.22 8.40
C VAL A 138 8.40 -5.52 7.97
N VAL A 139 8.50 -4.49 7.12
CA VAL A 139 7.34 -3.79 6.57
C VAL A 139 7.15 -4.18 5.12
N VAL A 140 5.93 -4.58 4.74
CA VAL A 140 5.61 -5.01 3.39
C VAL A 140 4.44 -4.20 2.82
N ASP A 141 4.58 -3.86 1.53
CA ASP A 141 3.58 -3.20 0.72
C ASP A 141 3.64 -3.73 -0.72
N ASP A 142 2.62 -3.45 -1.52
CA ASP A 142 2.59 -3.89 -2.92
C ASP A 142 3.45 -3.01 -3.85
N VAL A 143 3.49 -1.69 -3.62
CA VAL A 143 4.26 -0.74 -4.43
C VAL A 143 4.99 0.28 -3.57
N LEU A 144 6.31 0.35 -3.74
CA LEU A 144 7.10 1.47 -3.26
C LEU A 144 7.30 2.49 -4.39
N SER A 145 6.61 3.63 -4.29
CA SER A 145 6.73 4.75 -5.23
C SER A 145 7.71 5.81 -4.71
N GLY A 146 7.22 6.99 -4.29
CA GLY A 146 8.03 8.04 -3.66
C GLY A 146 8.47 7.72 -2.23
N GLY A 147 8.11 6.55 -1.70
CA GLY A 147 8.53 6.06 -0.38
C GLY A 147 7.87 6.74 0.82
N THR A 148 7.00 7.75 0.65
CA THR A 148 6.39 8.50 1.76
C THR A 148 5.61 7.61 2.72
N THR A 149 4.77 6.70 2.22
CA THR A 149 3.98 5.77 3.06
C THR A 149 4.88 4.83 3.85
N MET A 150 5.92 4.29 3.20
CA MET A 150 6.90 3.42 3.83
C MET A 150 7.68 4.16 4.92
N ALA A 151 8.20 5.35 4.62
CA ALA A 151 8.95 6.17 5.58
C ALA A 151 8.09 6.57 6.80
N LYS A 152 6.83 6.96 6.59
CA LYS A 152 5.90 7.24 7.68
C LYS A 152 5.64 6.02 8.56
N THR A 153 5.46 4.85 7.94
CA THR A 153 5.25 3.60 8.67
C THR A 153 6.48 3.26 9.51
N VAL A 154 7.68 3.26 8.92
CA VAL A 154 8.92 2.99 9.65
C VAL A 154 9.15 3.98 10.79
N ASN A 155 8.88 5.27 10.58
CA ASN A 155 9.01 6.26 11.64
C ASN A 155 8.00 6.04 12.77
N ASN A 156 6.79 5.58 12.45
CA ASN A 156 5.78 5.25 13.46
C ASN A 156 6.17 4.03 14.29
N LEU A 157 6.73 2.99 13.65
CA LEU A 157 7.21 1.79 14.33
C LEU A 157 8.41 2.05 15.27
N ARG A 158 9.15 3.14 15.05
CA ARG A 158 10.32 3.53 15.83
C ARG A 158 10.01 4.51 16.97
N ALA A 159 8.81 5.09 16.98
CA ALA A 159 8.41 6.11 17.95
C ALA A 159 7.99 5.46 19.27
#